data_AF-A0A962H6P3-F1
#
_entry.id   AF-A0A962H6P3-F1
#
_cell.length_a   1.000
_cell.length_b   1.000
_cell.length_c   1.000
_cell.angle_alpha   90.00
_cell.angle_beta   90.00
_cell.angle_gamma   90.00
#
_symmetry.space_group_name_H-M   'P 1'
#
loop_
_entity.id
_entity.type
_entity.pdbx_description
1 polymer ?
#
loop_
_entity_poly.entity_id
_entity_poly.type
_entity_poly.pdbx_seq_one_letter_code
_entity_poly.pdbx_strand_id
1 'polypeptide(L)'
;MRIPHLQRYLLTGALTLLPVSLTLLLFAWIWQQLVRLGSPFVNGLAQAVQPWSAQIASLLRDSFFTGALGVLLLATGVYAVGWM
;
A
#
# COMPACT_ATOMS: atom_id res chain seq x y z
N MET A 1 -19.33 38.55 18.47
CA MET A 1 -17.95 38.16 18.85
C MET A 1 -17.22 37.65 17.62
N ARG A 2 -16.40 38.47 16.97
CA ARG A 2 -15.40 37.97 16.00
C ARG A 2 -14.19 37.59 16.84
N ILE A 3 -13.89 36.30 16.95
CA ILE A 3 -12.69 35.82 17.65
C ILE A 3 -11.60 35.68 16.58
N PRO A 4 -10.77 36.71 16.34
CA PRO A 4 -9.80 36.74 15.23
C PRO A 4 -8.75 35.63 15.32
N HIS A 5 -8.55 35.03 16.50
CA HIS A 5 -7.59 33.95 16.71
C HIS A 5 -8.08 32.59 16.17
N LEU A 6 -9.39 32.31 16.24
CA LEU A 6 -9.94 31.02 15.82
C LEU A 6 -9.80 30.80 14.31
N GLN A 7 -9.99 31.87 13.53
CA GLN A 7 -9.83 31.85 12.08
C GLN A 7 -8.39 31.54 11.67
N ARG A 8 -7.41 32.08 12.40
CA ARG A 8 -5.98 31.87 12.11
C ARG A 8 -5.56 30.42 12.38
N TYR A 9 -6.00 29.82 13.49
CA TYR A 9 -5.73 28.40 13.79
C TYR A 9 -6.41 27.45 12.81
N LEU A 10 -7.64 27.74 12.38
CA LEU A 10 -8.33 26.96 11.35
C LEU A 10 -7.63 27.07 9.99
N LEU A 11 -7.16 28.27 9.61
CA LEU A 11 -6.36 28.44 8.40
C LEU A 11 -5.04 27.67 8.49
N THR A 12 -4.32 27.74 9.62
CA THR A 12 -3.05 26.99 9.79
C THR A 12 -3.30 25.48 9.77
N GLY A 13 -4.33 25.00 10.45
CA GLY A 13 -4.74 23.60 10.41
C GLY A 13 -5.09 23.13 9.00
N ALA A 14 -5.88 23.91 8.26
CA ALA A 14 -6.21 23.64 6.86
C ALA A 14 -4.97 23.65 5.96
N LEU A 15 -4.05 24.59 6.18
CA LEU A 15 -2.79 24.69 5.43
C LEU A 15 -1.90 23.46 5.67
N THR A 16 -1.89 22.91 6.89
CA THR A 16 -1.16 21.67 7.22
C THR A 16 -1.88 20.40 6.75
N LEU A 17 -3.22 20.44 6.62
CA LEU A 17 -4.00 19.35 6.05
C LEU A 17 -3.72 19.18 4.56
N LEU A 18 -3.38 20.24 3.83
CA LEU A 18 -3.03 20.15 2.41
C LEU A 18 -1.86 19.19 2.12
N PRO A 19 -0.66 19.36 2.70
CA PRO A 19 0.45 18.45 2.47
C PRO A 19 0.18 17.05 3.02
N VAL A 20 -0.50 16.90 4.16
CA VAL A 20 -0.85 15.58 4.72
C VAL A 20 -1.85 14.83 3.82
N SER A 21 -2.86 15.51 3.30
CA SER A 21 -3.82 14.90 2.38
C SER A 21 -3.15 14.50 1.07
N LEU A 22 -2.20 15.32 0.59
CA LEU A 22 -1.42 15.01 -0.60
C LEU A 22 -0.55 13.77 -0.39
N THR A 23 0.15 13.66 0.75
CA THR A 23 0.97 12.48 1.04
C THR A 23 0.12 11.23 1.19
N LEU A 24 -1.02 11.30 1.87
CA LEU A 24 -1.95 10.17 1.98
C LEU A 24 -2.51 9.74 0.61
N LEU A 25 -2.84 10.70 -0.26
CA LEU A 25 -3.32 10.42 -1.62
C LEU A 25 -2.24 9.74 -2.47
N LEU A 26 -1.02 10.29 -2.44
CA LEU A 26 0.12 9.72 -3.17
C LEU A 26 0.45 8.32 -2.66
N PHE A 27 0.45 8.12 -1.34
CA PHE A 27 0.72 6.82 -0.74
C PHE A 27 -0.35 5.80 -1.12
N ALA A 28 -1.63 6.18 -1.06
CA ALA A 28 -2.74 5.34 -1.50
C ALA A 28 -2.65 5.00 -2.99
N TRP A 29 -2.25 5.97 -3.83
CA TRP A 29 -2.06 5.75 -5.25
C TRP A 29 -0.91 4.79 -5.53
N ILE A 30 0.25 5.00 -4.92
CA ILE A 30 1.42 4.12 -5.03
C ILE A 30 1.06 2.71 -4.56
N TRP A 31 0.39 2.58 -3.41
CA TRP A 31 -0.08 1.30 -2.88
C TRP A 31 -0.96 0.55 -3.87
N GLN A 32 -1.93 1.24 -4.50
CA GLN A 32 -2.78 0.63 -5.52
C GLN A 32 -1.99 0.17 -6.75
N GLN A 33 -0.96 0.92 -7.16
CA GLN A 33 -0.08 0.48 -8.25
C GLN A 33 0.72 -0.76 -7.87
N LEU A 34 1.27 -0.81 -6.64
CA LEU A 34 1.97 -1.99 -6.13
C LEU A 34 1.06 -3.23 -6.11
N VAL A 35 -0.19 -3.08 -5.65
CA VAL A 35 -1.16 -4.18 -5.64
C VAL A 35 -1.48 -4.63 -7.05
N ARG A 36 -1.69 -3.72 -8.00
CA ARG A 36 -1.98 -4.06 -9.40
C ARG A 36 -0.83 -4.82 -10.06
N LEU A 37 0.41 -4.39 -9.81
CA LEU A 37 1.61 -5.03 -10.35
C LEU A 37 1.91 -6.36 -9.65
N GLY A 38 1.65 -6.47 -8.34
CA GLY A 38 1.88 -7.68 -7.55
C GLY A 38 0.79 -8.75 -7.72
N SER A 39 -0.45 -8.37 -8.02
CA SER A 39 -1.59 -9.29 -8.20
C SER A 39 -1.32 -10.44 -9.19
N PRO A 40 -0.80 -10.22 -10.42
CA PRO A 40 -0.51 -11.33 -11.33
C PRO A 40 0.55 -12.28 -10.79
N PHE A 41 1.59 -11.75 -10.12
CA PHE A 41 2.63 -12.56 -9.48
C PHE A 41 2.08 -13.40 -8.32
N VAL A 42 1.27 -12.80 -7.43
CA VAL A 42 0.65 -13.52 -6.31
C VAL A 42 -0.32 -14.57 -6.81
N ASN A 43 -1.11 -14.29 -7.86
CA ASN A 43 -2.01 -15.26 -8.46
C ASN A 43 -1.25 -16.44 -9.10
N GLY A 44 -0.13 -16.17 -9.78
CA GLY A 44 0.75 -17.22 -10.34
C GLY A 44 1.36 -18.10 -9.25
N LEU A 45 1.86 -17.50 -8.18
CA LEU A 45 2.37 -18.24 -7.02
C LEU A 45 1.27 -19.04 -6.32
N ALA A 46 0.08 -18.47 -6.15
CA ALA A 46 -1.05 -19.15 -5.54
C ALA A 46 -1.49 -20.37 -6.36
N GLN A 47 -1.46 -20.31 -7.69
CA GLN A 47 -1.73 -21.45 -8.57
C GLN A 47 -0.65 -22.53 -8.47
N ALA A 48 0.63 -22.15 -8.35
CA ALA A 48 1.74 -23.08 -8.18
C ALA A 48 1.71 -23.81 -6.82
N VAL A 49 1.22 -23.14 -5.77
CA VAL A 49 1.13 -23.68 -4.40
C VAL A 49 -0.22 -24.39 -4.13
N GLN A 50 -1.23 -24.17 -4.98
CA GLN A 50 -2.55 -24.80 -4.88
C GLN A 50 -2.52 -26.34 -4.73
N PRO A 51 -1.61 -27.10 -5.39
CA PRO A 51 -1.52 -28.54 -5.24
C PRO A 51 -1.01 -29.01 -3.86
N TRP A 52 -0.33 -28.14 -3.10
CA TRP A 52 0.29 -28.48 -1.82
C TRP A 52 -0.59 -28.14 -0.61
N SER A 53 -1.47 -27.13 -0.68
CA SER A 53 -2.40 -26.81 0.43
C SER A 53 -3.51 -25.83 0.04
N ALA A 54 -4.77 -26.29 0.11
CA ALA A 54 -5.95 -25.46 -0.09
C ALA A 54 -6.14 -24.40 1.02
N GLN A 55 -5.65 -24.66 2.24
CA GLN A 55 -5.72 -23.72 3.36
C GLN A 55 -4.79 -22.52 3.15
N ILE A 56 -3.59 -22.73 2.61
CA ILE A 56 -2.63 -21.66 2.31
C ILE A 56 -3.18 -20.77 1.17
N ALA A 57 -3.82 -21.35 0.17
CA ALA A 57 -4.44 -20.61 -0.93
C ALA A 57 -5.58 -19.67 -0.46
N SER A 58 -6.33 -20.04 0.58
CA SER A 58 -7.37 -19.18 1.15
C SER A 58 -6.81 -18.01 1.95
N LEU A 59 -5.69 -18.20 2.65
CA LEU A 59 -4.96 -17.15 3.39
C LEU A 59 -4.23 -16.18 2.45
N LEU A 60 -3.67 -16.68 1.34
CA LEU A 60 -3.05 -15.83 0.31
C LEU A 60 -4.05 -14.91 -0.41
N ARG A 61 -5.32 -15.31 -0.45
CA ARG A 61 -6.41 -14.57 -1.10
C ARG A 61 -7.00 -13.48 -0.20
N ASP A 62 -6.58 -13.43 1.06
CA ASP A 62 -6.96 -12.37 1.99
C ASP A 62 -6.17 -11.09 1.66
N SER A 63 -6.89 -9.99 1.44
CA SER A 63 -6.37 -8.74 0.85
C SER A 63 -5.21 -8.14 1.64
N PHE A 64 -5.15 -8.40 2.95
CA PHE A 64 -4.08 -7.94 3.82
C PHE A 64 -2.78 -8.72 3.57
N PHE A 65 -2.89 -10.03 3.37
CA PHE A 65 -1.78 -10.94 3.12
C PHE A 65 -1.25 -10.81 1.68
N THR A 66 -2.13 -10.63 0.71
CA THR A 66 -1.76 -10.31 -0.69
C THR A 66 -0.94 -9.02 -0.76
N GLY A 67 -1.33 -7.99 0.01
CA GLY A 67 -0.59 -6.72 0.10
C GLY A 67 0.80 -6.90 0.73
N ALA A 68 0.88 -7.58 1.88
CA ALA A 68 2.15 -7.81 2.56
C ALA A 68 3.13 -8.66 1.75
N LEU A 69 2.65 -9.73 1.09
CA LEU A 69 3.45 -10.57 0.21
C LEU A 69 3.89 -9.83 -1.06
N GLY A 70 3.02 -9.00 -1.64
CA GLY A 70 3.38 -8.15 -2.78
C GLY A 70 4.50 -7.17 -2.43
N VAL A 71 4.42 -6.54 -1.26
CA VAL A 71 5.47 -5.64 -0.74
C VAL A 71 6.77 -6.40 -0.50
N LEU A 72 6.72 -7.56 0.15
CA LEU A 72 7.91 -8.39 0.40
C LEU A 72 8.56 -8.83 -0.91
N LEU A 73 7.80 -9.34 -1.87
CA LEU A 73 8.32 -9.78 -3.17
C LEU A 73 8.96 -8.61 -3.93
N LEU A 74 8.30 -7.45 -3.95
CA LEU A 74 8.85 -6.26 -4.59
C LEU A 74 10.14 -5.81 -3.91
N ALA A 75 10.16 -5.74 -2.58
CA ALA A 75 11.34 -5.36 -1.81
C ALA A 75 12.51 -6.32 -2.08
N THR A 76 12.23 -7.63 -2.11
CA THR A 76 13.26 -8.65 -2.39
C THR A 76 13.77 -8.54 -3.83
N GLY A 77 12.88 -8.29 -4.80
CA GLY A 77 13.24 -8.09 -6.19
C GLY A 77 14.11 -6.85 -6.42
N VAL A 78 13.74 -5.72 -5.80
CA VAL A 78 14.54 -4.49 -5.83
C VAL A 78 15.91 -4.71 -5.19
N TYR A 79 15.95 -5.41 -4.06
CA TYR A 79 17.20 -5.72 -3.37
C TYR A 79 18.10 -6.66 -4.19
N ALA A 80 17.53 -7.67 -4.85
CA ALA A 80 18.26 -8.57 -5.73
C ALA A 80 18.85 -7.86 -6.96
N VAL A 81 18.10 -6.92 -7.56
CA VAL A 81 18.61 -6.08 -8.66
C VAL A 81 19.71 -5.14 -8.19
N GLY A 82 19.58 -4.57 -6.99
CA GLY A 82 20.61 -3.71 -6.40
C GLY A 82 21.87 -4.46 -5.93
N TRP A 83 21.82 -5.80 -5.89
CA TRP A 83 22.97 -6.65 -5.57
C TRP A 83 23.76 -7.09 -6.83
N MET A 84 23.25 -6.82 -8.03
CA MET A 84 24.00 -6.94 -9.30
C MET A 84 24.77 -5.65 -9.58
#